data_AF-A0A841I0R1-F1
#
_entry.id   AF-A0A841I0R1-F1
#
_cell.length_a   1.000
_cell.length_b   1.000
_cell.length_c   1.000
_cell.angle_alpha   90.00
_cell.angle_beta   90.00
_cell.angle_gamma   90.00
#
_symmetry.space_group_name_H-M   'P 1'
#
loop_
_entity.id
_entity.type
_entity.pdbx_description
1 polymer ?
#
loop_
_entity_poly.entity_id
_entity_poly.type
_entity_poly.pdbx_seq_one_letter_code
_entity_poly.pdbx_strand_id
1 'polypeptide(L)'
;MKKILAGLTALTTVSLLMGCGGTAVGPGKTAPGGGHPPVADEALGAIAGRWHTGSLSGVNYYDPATGRWSDASGTSQILTLRADGTYEEVGYLSVTTYSCTSKLFVEEKGNLTRHGNRLTFTPKSSRAWGYTCSPSNAYEQRDHIKPWSRDYVAGGGTLTLTDPEDGGSTTWTPMD
;
A
#
# COMPACT_ATOMS: atom_id res chain seq x y z
N MET A 1 -37.33 -15.32 -9.07
CA MET A 1 -38.21 -16.48 -9.35
C MET A 1 -37.83 -17.13 -10.69
N LYS A 2 -37.10 -18.26 -10.66
CA LYS A 2 -37.17 -19.33 -11.66
C LYS A 2 -36.56 -20.60 -11.03
N LYS A 3 -37.27 -21.71 -11.19
CA LYS A 3 -37.16 -22.99 -10.46
C LYS A 3 -36.21 -23.96 -11.19
N ILE A 4 -35.34 -24.67 -10.44
CA ILE A 4 -35.30 -26.13 -10.16
C ILE A 4 -35.06 -27.07 -11.36
N LEU A 5 -34.00 -27.87 -11.26
CA LEU A 5 -33.90 -29.32 -11.59
C LEU A 5 -32.57 -29.82 -10.96
N ALA A 6 -32.47 -30.64 -9.90
CA ALA A 6 -33.09 -31.91 -9.49
C ALA A 6 -32.67 -33.14 -10.33
N GLY A 7 -31.90 -34.03 -9.71
CA GLY A 7 -31.51 -35.39 -10.15
C GLY A 7 -30.27 -35.84 -9.35
N LEU A 8 -30.38 -36.43 -8.15
CA LEU A 8 -30.79 -37.80 -7.79
C LEU A 8 -29.97 -38.86 -8.57
N THR A 9 -29.08 -39.64 -7.92
CA THR A 9 -29.26 -41.06 -7.51
C THR A 9 -27.92 -41.48 -6.82
N ALA A 10 -27.80 -41.76 -5.51
CA ALA A 10 -28.24 -42.88 -4.65
C ALA A 10 -27.25 -44.08 -4.53
N LEU A 11 -26.83 -44.32 -3.26
CA LEU A 11 -26.52 -45.58 -2.55
C LEU A 11 -25.36 -46.52 -2.97
N THR A 12 -24.43 -46.80 -2.05
CA THR A 12 -24.25 -48.09 -1.28
C THR A 12 -22.92 -48.04 -0.47
N THR A 13 -22.94 -48.02 0.87
CA THR A 13 -22.79 -49.12 1.87
C THR A 13 -21.42 -49.80 1.95
N VAL A 14 -20.79 -49.83 3.15
CA VAL A 14 -20.33 -51.02 3.93
C VAL A 14 -19.40 -50.62 5.09
N SER A 15 -19.57 -51.32 6.20
CA SER A 15 -19.17 -51.02 7.58
C SER A 15 -17.79 -51.52 8.03
N LEU A 16 -17.34 -50.93 9.15
CA LEU A 16 -16.49 -51.42 10.25
C LEU A 16 -15.16 -52.15 9.95
N LEU A 17 -14.07 -51.57 10.49
CA LEU A 17 -13.04 -52.33 11.18
C LEU A 17 -12.70 -51.68 12.52
N MET A 18 -12.84 -52.51 13.54
CA MET A 18 -12.56 -52.32 14.96
C MET A 18 -11.04 -52.32 15.16
N GLY A 19 -10.50 -51.30 15.82
CA GLY A 19 -9.11 -51.23 16.23
C GLY A 19 -9.01 -50.68 17.64
N CYS A 20 -9.07 -51.57 18.64
CA CYS A 20 -8.67 -51.26 20.02
C CYS A 20 -7.16 -51.06 20.07
N GLY A 21 -6.72 -49.93 20.63
CA GLY A 21 -5.32 -49.67 20.92
C GLY A 21 -5.19 -48.38 21.72
N GLY A 22 -5.47 -48.45 23.01
CA GLY A 22 -5.30 -47.33 23.93
C GLY A 22 -3.84 -47.16 24.35
N THR A 23 -3.40 -45.90 24.45
CA THR A 23 -2.38 -45.48 25.40
C THR A 23 -2.89 -44.25 26.15
N ALA A 24 -2.78 -44.32 27.47
CA ALA A 24 -3.32 -43.37 28.43
C ALA A 24 -2.67 -41.98 28.27
N VAL A 25 -3.50 -40.95 28.14
CA VAL A 25 -3.09 -39.54 28.23
C VAL A 25 -3.08 -39.16 29.70
N GLY A 26 -1.89 -38.96 30.27
CA GLY A 26 -1.74 -38.36 31.60
C GLY A 26 -2.12 -36.87 31.58
N PRO A 27 -2.55 -36.28 32.71
CA PRO A 27 -2.92 -34.87 32.77
C PRO A 27 -1.65 -34.01 32.88
N GLY A 28 -1.05 -33.70 31.73
CA GLY A 28 0.02 -32.70 31.63
C GLY A 28 -0.58 -31.30 31.51
N LYS A 29 -0.47 -30.51 32.58
CA LYS A 29 -0.70 -29.05 32.54
C LYS A 29 0.28 -28.42 31.55
N THR A 30 -0.19 -27.95 30.39
CA THR A 30 0.53 -26.96 29.59
C THR A 30 -0.03 -25.58 29.88
N ALA A 31 0.84 -24.72 30.41
CA ALA A 31 0.57 -23.34 30.75
C ALA A 31 0.23 -22.48 29.52
N PRO A 32 -0.52 -21.37 29.70
CA PRO A 32 -0.81 -20.41 28.65
C PRO A 32 0.33 -19.39 28.52
N GLY A 33 0.62 -18.95 27.29
CA GLY A 33 1.38 -17.71 27.06
C GLY A 33 2.78 -17.90 26.49
N GLY A 34 2.85 -18.06 25.17
CA GLY A 34 4.01 -17.66 24.38
C GLY A 34 3.52 -16.61 23.39
N GLY A 35 3.56 -15.34 23.79
CA GLY A 35 3.34 -14.24 22.86
C GLY A 35 4.44 -14.28 21.82
N HIS A 36 4.12 -14.79 20.64
CA HIS A 36 4.98 -14.57 19.48
C HIS A 36 4.96 -13.05 19.24
N PRO A 37 6.11 -12.34 19.27
CA PRO A 37 6.14 -11.02 18.65
C PRO A 37 5.65 -11.20 17.21
N PRO A 38 4.85 -10.28 16.66
CA PRO A 38 4.40 -10.41 15.28
C PRO A 38 5.64 -10.63 14.41
N VAL A 39 5.66 -11.76 13.71
CA VAL A 39 6.73 -12.10 12.78
C VAL A 39 6.77 -10.96 11.77
N ALA A 40 7.70 -10.03 11.96
CA ALA A 40 8.23 -9.31 10.83
C ALA A 40 8.74 -10.39 9.86
N ASP A 41 8.54 -10.20 8.57
CA ASP A 41 9.22 -10.96 7.51
C ASP A 41 8.54 -12.24 6.99
N GLU A 42 7.37 -12.11 6.37
CA GLU A 42 7.31 -12.63 4.99
C GLU A 42 8.16 -11.70 4.13
N ALA A 43 9.45 -12.06 3.96
CA ALA A 43 10.52 -11.23 3.44
C ALA A 43 10.05 -10.17 2.43
N LEU A 44 10.06 -8.91 2.87
CA LEU A 44 9.91 -7.74 1.98
C LEU A 44 11.03 -7.66 0.95
N GLY A 45 12.09 -8.47 1.09
CA GLY A 45 13.23 -8.51 0.18
C GLY A 45 12.87 -8.65 -1.31
N ALA A 46 11.75 -9.29 -1.65
CA ALA A 46 11.30 -9.39 -3.04
C ALA A 46 10.78 -8.07 -3.65
N ILE A 47 10.37 -7.11 -2.82
CA ILE A 47 9.84 -5.80 -3.24
C ILE A 47 10.62 -4.61 -2.66
N ALA A 48 11.64 -4.89 -1.85
CA ALA A 48 12.53 -3.90 -1.30
C ALA A 48 13.25 -3.18 -2.45
N GLY A 49 13.31 -1.86 -2.36
CA GLY A 49 13.80 -1.02 -3.44
C GLY A 49 13.25 0.39 -3.36
N ARG A 50 13.73 1.23 -4.27
CA ARG A 50 13.20 2.57 -4.48
C ARG A 50 12.35 2.55 -5.74
N TRP A 51 11.16 3.09 -5.64
CA TRP A 51 10.14 3.05 -6.66
C TRP A 51 9.67 4.47 -6.95
N HIS A 52 9.45 4.79 -8.20
CA HIS A 52 8.97 6.10 -8.64
C HIS A 52 7.68 5.96 -9.45
N THR A 53 6.80 6.94 -9.31
CA THR A 53 5.65 7.11 -10.19
C THR A 53 5.37 8.58 -10.43
N GLY A 54 4.66 8.85 -11.53
CA GLY A 54 4.34 10.18 -11.99
C GLY A 54 5.40 10.79 -12.90
N SER A 55 5.24 12.08 -13.16
CA SER A 55 6.12 12.91 -13.96
C SER A 55 6.00 14.36 -13.49
N LEU A 56 7.15 15.01 -13.29
CA LEU A 56 7.22 16.46 -13.18
C LEU A 56 7.77 17.01 -14.48
N SER A 57 7.09 18.00 -15.06
CA SER A 57 7.73 18.79 -16.13
C SER A 57 9.03 19.38 -15.56
N GLY A 58 10.17 19.15 -16.20
CA GLY A 58 11.42 19.82 -15.82
C GLY A 58 11.49 21.27 -16.31
N VAL A 59 10.50 21.70 -17.10
CA VAL A 59 10.54 22.96 -17.85
C VAL A 59 9.39 23.85 -17.39
N ASN A 60 9.74 25.04 -16.93
CA ASN A 60 8.80 26.15 -16.88
C ASN A 60 8.35 26.42 -18.33
N TYR A 61 7.07 26.61 -18.57
CA TYR A 61 6.57 26.92 -19.92
C TYR A 61 6.15 28.38 -19.99
N TYR A 62 6.43 29.04 -21.11
CA TYR A 62 5.97 30.40 -21.35
C TYR A 62 4.49 30.35 -21.74
N ASP A 63 3.65 31.05 -20.96
CA ASP A 63 2.23 31.26 -21.28
C ASP A 63 2.09 32.55 -22.12
N PRO A 64 1.80 32.45 -23.43
CA PRO A 64 1.67 33.62 -24.29
C PRO A 64 0.39 34.44 -24.01
N ALA A 65 -0.61 33.88 -23.31
CA ALA A 65 -1.84 34.60 -22.96
C ALA A 65 -1.62 35.55 -21.78
N THR A 66 -0.72 35.21 -20.85
CA THR A 66 -0.40 36.03 -19.66
C THR A 66 0.96 36.70 -19.73
N GLY A 67 1.80 36.34 -20.70
CA GLY A 67 3.14 36.88 -20.89
C GLY A 67 4.15 36.44 -19.82
N ARG A 68 3.86 35.36 -19.08
CA ARG A 68 4.62 34.91 -17.92
C ARG A 68 5.14 33.48 -18.10
N TRP A 69 6.26 33.20 -17.46
CA TRP A 69 6.72 31.82 -17.26
C TRP A 69 5.88 31.17 -16.16
N SER A 70 5.26 30.03 -16.47
CA SER A 70 4.53 29.21 -15.52
C SER A 70 5.41 28.12 -14.96
N ASP A 71 5.25 27.84 -13.68
CA ASP A 71 5.90 26.71 -13.00
C ASP A 71 5.53 25.40 -13.69
N ALA A 72 6.46 24.46 -13.67
CA ALA A 72 6.21 23.08 -14.03
C ALA A 72 5.03 22.48 -13.25
N SER A 73 4.08 21.88 -13.97
CA SER A 73 3.01 21.07 -13.39
C SER A 73 3.34 19.58 -13.46
N GLY A 74 2.73 18.81 -12.57
CA GLY A 74 2.87 17.37 -12.51
C GLY A 74 2.79 16.83 -11.10
N THR A 75 2.89 15.51 -11.00
CA THR A 75 2.95 14.77 -9.75
C THR A 75 4.15 13.86 -9.81
N SER A 76 4.93 13.75 -8.74
CA SER A 76 5.99 12.74 -8.60
C SER A 76 5.93 12.18 -7.20
N GLN A 77 6.02 10.85 -7.09
CA GLN A 77 6.16 10.18 -5.81
C GLN A 77 7.34 9.22 -5.87
N ILE A 78 8.06 9.12 -4.76
CA ILE A 78 9.12 8.15 -4.54
C ILE A 78 8.76 7.36 -3.29
N LEU A 79 8.67 6.04 -3.45
CA LEU A 79 8.42 5.09 -2.39
C LEU A 79 9.67 4.22 -2.18
N THR A 80 10.24 4.28 -1.00
CA THR A 80 11.37 3.44 -0.58
C THR A 80 10.85 2.37 0.35
N LEU A 81 10.92 1.12 -0.08
CA LEU A 81 10.59 -0.05 0.72
C LEU A 81 11.88 -0.71 1.19
N ARG A 82 12.06 -0.87 2.50
CA ARG A 82 13.25 -1.51 3.06
C ARG A 82 12.92 -2.93 3.50
N ALA A 83 13.91 -3.81 3.37
CA ALA A 83 13.78 -5.21 3.75
C ALA A 83 13.55 -5.40 5.27
N ASP A 84 13.86 -4.39 6.09
CA ASP A 84 13.69 -4.38 7.54
C ASP A 84 12.27 -4.05 8.03
N GLY A 85 11.30 -3.93 7.12
CA GLY A 85 9.93 -3.56 7.50
C GLY A 85 9.72 -2.07 7.70
N THR A 86 10.60 -1.22 7.18
CA THR A 86 10.37 0.24 7.15
C THR A 86 10.11 0.75 5.74
N TYR A 87 9.43 1.89 5.66
CA TYR A 87 9.24 2.61 4.40
C TYR A 87 9.40 4.11 4.58
N GLU A 88 9.68 4.76 3.46
CA GLU A 88 9.64 6.21 3.28
C GLU A 88 8.91 6.52 1.98
N GLU A 89 8.01 7.50 2.02
CA GLU A 89 7.37 8.06 0.84
C GLU A 89 7.60 9.57 0.81
N VAL A 90 7.96 10.08 -0.37
CA VAL A 90 7.96 11.51 -0.66
C VAL A 90 7.14 11.77 -1.90
N GLY A 91 6.21 12.72 -1.81
CA GLY A 91 5.31 13.11 -2.87
C GLY A 91 5.39 14.61 -3.14
N TYR A 92 5.29 14.99 -4.40
CA TYR A 92 5.10 16.36 -4.83
C TYR A 92 4.00 16.44 -5.87
N LEU A 93 3.13 17.42 -5.71
CA LEU A 93 2.09 17.79 -6.66
C LEU A 93 2.22 19.29 -6.94
N SER A 94 2.26 19.65 -8.21
CA SER A 94 2.07 21.01 -8.68
C SER A 94 1.02 21.02 -9.77
N VAL A 95 -0.02 21.84 -9.57
CA VAL A 95 -1.11 21.98 -10.52
C VAL A 95 -1.37 23.46 -10.74
N THR A 96 -1.53 23.84 -12.00
CA THR A 96 -1.91 25.19 -12.40
C THR A 96 -3.21 25.15 -13.18
N THR A 97 -4.21 25.85 -12.68
CA THR A 97 -5.54 25.94 -13.30
C THR A 97 -5.97 27.39 -13.32
N TYR A 98 -6.27 27.95 -14.50
CA TYR A 98 -6.71 29.35 -14.67
C TYR A 98 -5.87 30.35 -13.85
N SER A 99 -4.55 30.34 -14.01
CA SER A 99 -3.56 31.18 -13.28
C SER A 99 -3.42 30.93 -11.77
N CYS A 100 -4.18 30.01 -11.18
CA CYS A 100 -3.98 29.53 -9.82
C CYS A 100 -3.01 28.35 -9.83
N THR A 101 -1.80 28.55 -9.28
CA THR A 101 -0.85 27.45 -9.02
C THR A 101 -0.98 27.00 -7.58
N SER A 102 -1.21 25.70 -7.37
CA SER A 102 -1.18 25.06 -6.06
C SER A 102 -0.04 24.08 -6.00
N LYS A 103 0.58 23.98 -4.82
CA LYS A 103 1.67 23.02 -4.55
C LYS A 103 1.34 22.25 -3.28
N LEU A 104 1.69 20.97 -3.29
CA LEU A 104 1.63 20.08 -2.14
C LEU A 104 2.89 19.21 -2.14
N PHE A 105 3.55 19.18 -1.00
CA PHE A 105 4.63 18.28 -0.66
C PHE A 105 4.13 17.35 0.45
N VAL A 106 4.42 16.07 0.32
CA VAL A 106 4.12 15.05 1.33
C VAL A 106 5.40 14.30 1.63
N GLU A 107 5.69 14.13 2.91
CA GLU A 107 6.72 13.23 3.42
C GLU A 107 6.06 12.29 4.42
N GLU A 108 6.35 11.01 4.32
CA GLU A 108 5.84 9.98 5.20
C GLU A 108 6.92 8.95 5.46
N LYS A 109 7.03 8.48 6.71
CA LYS A 109 7.87 7.34 7.04
C LYS A 109 7.24 6.53 8.16
N GLY A 110 7.45 5.23 8.13
CA GLY A 110 6.81 4.34 9.07
C GLY A 110 7.26 2.90 8.97
N ASN A 111 6.42 2.03 9.53
CA ASN A 111 6.60 0.59 9.41
C ASN A 111 5.71 0.04 8.29
N LEU A 112 6.21 -0.97 7.61
CA LEU A 112 5.52 -1.73 6.59
C LEU A 112 5.40 -3.17 7.08
N THR A 113 4.19 -3.71 7.05
CA THR A 113 3.95 -5.13 7.23
C THR A 113 3.36 -5.71 5.95
N ARG A 114 3.68 -6.97 5.69
CA ARG A 114 3.16 -7.73 4.55
C ARG A 114 2.46 -8.98 5.06
N HIS A 115 1.28 -9.24 4.50
CA HIS A 115 0.52 -10.47 4.71
C HIS A 115 -0.01 -10.97 3.36
N GLY A 116 0.63 -11.98 2.78
CA GLY A 116 0.32 -12.42 1.42
C GLY A 116 0.60 -11.32 0.39
N ASN A 117 -0.44 -10.88 -0.32
CA ASN A 117 -0.38 -9.78 -1.30
C ASN A 117 -0.80 -8.42 -0.72
N ARG A 118 -1.07 -8.33 0.59
CA ARG A 118 -1.47 -7.11 1.27
C ARG A 118 -0.27 -6.45 1.94
N LEU A 119 -0.06 -5.17 1.66
CA LEU A 119 0.84 -4.28 2.39
C LEU A 119 0.03 -3.39 3.34
N THR A 120 0.49 -3.26 4.58
CA THR A 120 -0.06 -2.31 5.55
C THR A 120 1.04 -1.32 5.95
N PHE A 121 0.78 -0.05 5.65
CA PHE A 121 1.63 1.08 5.98
C PHE A 121 1.16 1.68 7.30
N THR A 122 2.04 1.72 8.29
CA THR A 122 1.80 2.33 9.60
C THR A 122 2.72 3.55 9.76
N PRO A 123 2.23 4.77 9.45
CA PRO A 123 3.02 5.99 9.58
C PRO A 123 3.51 6.19 11.01
N LYS A 124 4.79 6.52 11.17
CA LYS A 124 5.38 6.97 12.44
C LYS A 124 5.53 8.49 12.49
N SER A 125 5.78 9.09 11.33
CA SER A 125 5.74 10.54 11.16
C SER A 125 5.30 10.89 9.76
N SER A 126 4.56 11.98 9.61
CA SER A 126 4.21 12.54 8.31
C SER A 126 4.22 14.06 8.33
N ARG A 127 4.46 14.66 7.16
CA ARG A 127 4.37 16.10 6.95
C ARG A 127 3.77 16.35 5.59
N ALA A 128 2.68 17.10 5.55
CA ALA A 128 2.08 17.61 4.32
C ALA A 128 2.10 19.14 4.37
N TRP A 129 2.71 19.79 3.39
CA TRP A 129 2.78 21.26 3.36
C TRP A 129 2.74 21.78 1.94
N GLY A 130 2.28 23.01 1.80
CA GLY A 130 2.08 23.59 0.49
C GLY A 130 1.28 24.87 0.55
N TYR A 131 0.68 25.22 -0.58
CA TYR A 131 -0.20 26.37 -0.68
C TYR A 131 -1.24 26.17 -1.79
N THR A 132 -2.38 26.83 -1.64
CA THR A 132 -3.46 26.83 -2.63
C THR A 132 -3.53 28.18 -3.33
N CYS A 133 -3.32 28.20 -4.65
CA CYS A 133 -3.30 29.36 -5.55
C CYS A 133 -2.23 30.44 -5.28
N SER A 134 -1.94 30.73 -4.02
CA SER A 134 -1.02 31.80 -3.59
C SER A 134 -0.20 31.32 -2.40
N PRO A 135 1.11 31.62 -2.33
CA PRO A 135 1.94 31.35 -1.15
C PRO A 135 1.41 31.98 0.15
N SER A 136 0.55 33.02 0.07
CA SER A 136 -0.12 33.58 1.25
C SER A 136 -1.13 32.63 1.90
N ASN A 137 -1.60 31.62 1.15
CA ASN A 137 -2.51 30.58 1.64
C ASN A 137 -1.74 29.29 1.94
N ALA A 138 -0.56 29.44 2.56
CA ALA A 138 0.26 28.31 2.96
C ALA A 138 -0.39 27.53 4.11
N TYR A 139 -0.18 26.22 4.10
CA TYR A 139 -0.64 25.33 5.15
C TYR A 139 0.42 24.27 5.44
N GLU A 140 0.30 23.68 6.62
CA GLU A 140 1.11 22.55 7.04
C GLU A 140 0.30 21.66 7.98
N GLN A 141 0.43 20.35 7.79
CA GLN A 141 -0.11 19.32 8.65
C GLN A 141 0.99 18.31 8.98
N ARG A 142 1.02 17.86 10.22
CA ARG A 142 1.99 16.86 10.70
C ARG A 142 1.27 15.71 11.36
N ASP A 143 1.72 14.50 11.09
CA ASP A 143 1.25 13.28 11.77
C ASP A 143 -0.28 13.06 11.67
N HIS A 144 -0.87 13.52 10.56
CA HIS A 144 -2.31 13.36 10.28
C HIS A 144 -2.63 12.13 9.42
N ILE A 145 -1.63 11.55 8.75
CA ILE A 145 -1.82 10.36 7.92
C ILE A 145 -2.10 9.16 8.83
N LYS A 146 -3.22 8.47 8.58
CA LYS A 146 -3.62 7.26 9.30
C LYS A 146 -3.02 6.03 8.65
N PRO A 147 -2.89 4.90 9.38
CA PRO A 147 -2.49 3.64 8.76
C PRO A 147 -3.37 3.32 7.56
N TRP A 148 -2.74 2.86 6.48
CA TRP A 148 -3.39 2.58 5.21
C TRP A 148 -2.85 1.28 4.60
N SER A 149 -3.54 0.74 3.60
CA SER A 149 -3.18 -0.56 3.03
C SER A 149 -3.37 -0.62 1.52
N ARG A 150 -2.57 -1.46 0.86
CA ARG A 150 -2.62 -1.72 -0.58
C ARG A 150 -2.46 -3.19 -0.86
N ASP A 151 -3.19 -3.71 -1.83
CA ASP A 151 -2.78 -4.92 -2.52
C ASP A 151 -1.57 -4.60 -3.40
N TYR A 152 -0.63 -5.52 -3.52
CA TYR A 152 0.52 -5.32 -4.38
C TYR A 152 0.72 -6.47 -5.36
N VAL A 153 1.24 -6.12 -6.54
CA VAL A 153 1.76 -7.05 -7.54
C VAL A 153 3.15 -6.55 -7.92
N ALA A 154 4.15 -7.42 -7.82
CA ALA A 154 5.52 -7.10 -8.22
C ALA A 154 5.99 -8.12 -9.27
N GLY A 155 6.57 -7.63 -10.36
CA GLY A 155 7.01 -8.46 -11.47
C GLY A 155 7.38 -7.62 -12.70
N GLY A 156 8.21 -8.18 -13.58
CA GLY A 156 8.59 -7.52 -14.83
C GLY A 156 9.28 -6.16 -14.64
N GLY A 157 9.92 -5.93 -13.49
CA GLY A 157 10.55 -4.64 -13.16
C GLY A 157 9.56 -3.55 -12.78
N THR A 158 8.36 -3.88 -12.30
CA THR A 158 7.38 -2.92 -11.81
C THR A 158 6.78 -3.36 -10.48
N LEU A 159 6.28 -2.38 -9.73
CA LEU A 159 5.46 -2.56 -8.54
C LEU A 159 4.12 -1.86 -8.77
N THR A 160 3.02 -2.61 -8.70
CA THR A 160 1.67 -2.04 -8.77
C THR A 160 1.03 -2.12 -7.40
N LEU A 161 0.55 -0.99 -6.90
CA LEU A 161 -0.21 -0.89 -5.66
C LEU A 161 -1.66 -0.59 -5.99
N THR A 162 -2.58 -1.38 -5.45
CA THR A 162 -4.03 -1.26 -5.66
C THR A 162 -4.72 -0.97 -4.32
N ASP A 163 -5.58 0.03 -4.30
CA ASP A 163 -6.45 0.28 -3.16
C ASP A 163 -7.53 -0.81 -3.08
N PRO A 164 -7.64 -1.54 -1.96
CA PRO A 164 -8.68 -2.57 -1.81
C PRO A 164 -10.11 -2.06 -1.82
N GLU A 165 -10.33 -0.80 -1.45
CA GLU A 165 -11.66 -0.26 -1.23
C GLU A 165 -12.30 0.21 -2.53
N ASP A 166 -11.52 0.89 -3.38
CA ASP A 166 -12.01 1.48 -4.64
C ASP A 166 -11.39 0.88 -5.91
N GLY A 167 -10.35 0.04 -5.79
CA GLY A 167 -9.66 -0.58 -6.92
C GLY A 167 -8.69 0.36 -7.67
N GLY A 168 -8.52 1.60 -7.21
CA GLY A 168 -7.58 2.56 -7.75
C GLY A 168 -6.16 1.99 -7.71
N SER A 169 -5.47 2.03 -8.85
CA SER A 169 -4.18 1.35 -9.01
C SER A 169 -3.10 2.33 -9.48
N THR A 170 -1.92 2.26 -8.86
CA THR A 170 -0.74 3.04 -9.25
C THR A 170 0.40 2.09 -9.56
N THR A 171 0.98 2.23 -10.75
CA THR A 171 2.18 1.48 -11.17
C THR A 171 3.42 2.32 -10.93
N TRP A 172 4.45 1.68 -10.39
CA TRP A 172 5.72 2.27 -10.03
C TRP A 172 6.86 1.58 -10.77
N THR A 173 7.83 2.37 -11.20
CA THR A 173 9.06 1.92 -11.87
C THR A 173 10.23 1.98 -10.89
N PRO A 174 11.21 1.06 -10.97
CA PRO A 174 12.39 1.09 -10.11
C PRO A 174 13.17 2.38 -10.34
N MET A 175 13.77 2.89 -9.26
CA MET A 175 14.79 3.91 -9.29
C MET A 175 16.13 3.25 -9.00
N ASP A 176 17.13 3.54 -9.83
CA ASP A 176 18.50 3.09 -9.66
C ASP A 176 19.19 3.72 -8.44
#